data_AF-A0A9D6NRB7-F1
#
_entry.id   AF-A0A9D6NRB7-F1
#
_cell.length_a   1.000
_cell.length_b   1.000
_cell.length_c   1.000
_cell.angle_alpha   90.00
_cell.angle_beta   90.00
_cell.angle_gamma   90.00
#
_symmetry.space_group_name_H-M   'P 1'
#
loop_
_entity.id
_entity.type
_entity.pdbx_description
1 polymer ?
#
loop_
_entity_poly.entity_id
_entity_poly.type
_entity_poly.pdbx_seq_one_letter_code
_entity_poly.pdbx_strand_id
1 'polypeptide(L)'
;MVVVPVTDAKGQTQQATAPDGQSYPVFKAAEDSPLVRRITDILTTTFAHQALKLDRYARNLLMWELAEQGREGTDQYQRLTEPMYLLLSNEEGGFARFGFWLQDQRGARRLVLASYVDLVVDEGSLERGNFEEIFPHELGHTILRALVGEIADGPSRKMHMSMTVTDYPTAFDEGYAEHFQPLVRDATKNAYLLQLMRGATPTDLSAVWHSRIDQQLRTEGVKRNLFIYQKALPASALEPNPDRYQLYLDSETSAAFLIDSFKNAQQMMACEGVIATLCYRLVNDERLRSHYREAEFYRRFIPSQQATAAPQQLFNPYENVNLKLFVALRQMSKKPLDGRRPLMIEIVQTYSKLFPDEAEAIYDVFLKTIHGVTVSQEAAITFQRLAHTGRIGDVTEFRRLLPAARELQSKFLQDVKSGRAGLDSNLGPELWLLHSDFKIAQAVWVRERKVPFTLNLNTATEAELMTLPGVDLAVARRIVAARNSQGFFRSLDDLRQVEGVPAPLMRSLQAMSESMKQAGE
;
A
#
# COMPACT_ATOMS: atom_id res chain seq x y z
N MET A 1 -2.86 7.50 -23.98
CA MET A 1 -3.59 7.00 -25.16
C MET A 1 -4.58 5.95 -24.69
N VAL A 2 -5.83 6.04 -25.13
CA VAL A 2 -6.85 5.03 -24.82
C VAL A 2 -6.79 3.94 -25.89
N VAL A 3 -6.73 2.68 -25.46
CA VAL A 3 -6.66 1.50 -26.33
C VAL A 3 -7.75 0.51 -25.98
N VAL A 4 -8.10 -0.34 -26.95
CA VAL A 4 -9.09 -1.40 -26.82
C VAL A 4 -8.51 -2.72 -27.34
N PRO A 5 -8.96 -3.88 -26.83
CA PRO A 5 -8.52 -5.18 -27.33
C PRO A 5 -8.90 -5.36 -28.79
N VAL A 6 -7.98 -5.93 -29.58
CA VAL A 6 -8.32 -6.51 -30.88
C VAL A 6 -8.80 -7.92 -30.59
N THR A 7 -10.08 -8.19 -30.82
CA THR A 7 -10.67 -9.49 -30.50
C THR A 7 -10.67 -10.45 -31.69
N ASP A 8 -10.67 -11.74 -31.41
CA ASP A 8 -10.91 -12.79 -32.39
C ASP A 8 -12.43 -13.00 -32.63
N ALA A 9 -12.78 -13.97 -33.48
CA ALA A 9 -14.18 -14.29 -33.78
C ALA A 9 -14.99 -14.80 -32.57
N LYS A 10 -14.32 -15.20 -31.48
CA LYS A 10 -14.93 -15.64 -30.22
C LYS A 10 -15.02 -14.52 -29.18
N GLY A 11 -14.54 -13.32 -29.51
CA GLY A 11 -14.50 -12.18 -28.61
C GLY A 11 -13.31 -12.16 -27.66
N GLN A 12 -12.35 -13.08 -27.80
CA GLN A 12 -11.15 -13.13 -26.95
C GLN A 12 -10.08 -12.18 -27.46
N THR A 13 -9.33 -11.55 -26.57
CA THR A 13 -8.21 -10.68 -26.95
C THR A 13 -7.16 -11.46 -27.73
N GLN A 14 -6.85 -11.02 -28.94
CA GLN A 14 -5.82 -11.63 -29.77
C GLN A 14 -4.46 -11.52 -29.09
N GLN A 15 -3.65 -12.56 -29.31
CA GLN A 15 -2.30 -12.67 -28.79
C GLN A 15 -1.31 -12.72 -29.97
N ALA A 16 -0.13 -12.14 -29.80
CA ALA A 16 0.94 -12.20 -30.80
C ALA A 16 2.31 -12.37 -30.14
N THR A 17 3.13 -13.23 -30.74
CA THR A 17 4.47 -13.58 -30.25
C THR A 17 5.47 -12.49 -30.60
N ALA A 18 6.17 -11.96 -29.60
CA ALA A 18 7.30 -11.06 -29.72
C ALA A 18 8.57 -11.79 -30.21
N PRO A 19 9.59 -11.06 -30.70
CA PRO A 19 10.84 -11.67 -31.16
C PRO A 19 11.58 -12.50 -30.11
N ASP A 20 11.32 -12.26 -28.83
CA ASP A 20 11.85 -13.01 -27.69
C ASP A 20 11.08 -14.32 -27.41
N GLY A 21 10.02 -14.61 -28.17
CA GLY A 21 9.16 -15.79 -28.00
C GLY A 21 8.04 -15.60 -26.99
N GLN A 22 7.99 -14.47 -26.27
CA GLN A 22 6.90 -14.18 -25.34
C GLN A 22 5.64 -13.74 -26.09
N SER A 23 4.47 -14.17 -25.63
CA SER A 23 3.19 -13.74 -26.19
C SER A 23 2.66 -12.51 -25.47
N TYR A 24 2.22 -11.52 -26.23
CA TYR A 24 1.62 -10.29 -25.72
C TYR A 24 0.26 -10.03 -26.36
N PRO A 25 -0.68 -9.40 -25.62
CA PRO A 25 -2.00 -9.08 -26.15
C PRO A 25 -1.91 -8.02 -27.25
N VAL A 26 -2.85 -8.05 -28.20
CA VAL A 26 -2.93 -7.10 -29.32
C VAL A 26 -4.03 -6.08 -29.05
N PHE A 27 -3.65 -4.81 -29.05
CA PHE A 27 -4.53 -3.67 -28.84
C PHE A 27 -4.54 -2.76 -30.07
N LYS A 28 -5.59 -1.96 -30.20
CA LYS A 28 -5.67 -0.85 -31.17
C LYS A 28 -6.08 0.43 -30.45
N ALA A 29 -5.81 1.58 -31.05
CA ALA A 29 -6.33 2.84 -30.54
C ALA A 29 -7.86 2.78 -30.46
N ALA A 30 -8.44 3.27 -29.36
CA ALA A 30 -9.87 3.37 -29.22
C ALA A 30 -10.43 4.36 -30.24
N GLU A 31 -11.53 3.99 -30.89
CA GLU A 31 -12.24 4.89 -31.81
C GLU A 31 -12.90 6.02 -31.03
N ASP A 32 -13.02 7.18 -31.68
CA ASP A 32 -13.68 8.33 -31.07
C ASP A 32 -15.15 8.01 -30.78
N SER A 33 -15.54 8.10 -29.52
CA SER A 33 -16.88 7.78 -29.03
C SER A 33 -17.22 8.67 -27.84
N PRO A 34 -18.51 8.83 -27.48
CA PRO A 34 -18.91 9.61 -26.31
C PRO A 34 -18.17 9.17 -25.02
N LEU A 35 -18.06 7.86 -24.80
CA LEU A 35 -17.34 7.29 -23.66
C LEU A 35 -15.86 7.66 -23.67
N VAL A 36 -15.15 7.49 -24.80
CA VAL A 36 -13.72 7.82 -24.93
C VAL A 36 -13.47 9.32 -24.73
N ARG A 37 -14.37 10.18 -25.22
CA ARG A 37 -14.29 11.64 -24.99
C ARG A 37 -14.47 11.99 -23.52
N ARG A 38 -15.44 11.38 -22.82
CA ARG A 38 -15.62 11.57 -21.37
C ARG A 38 -14.42 11.09 -20.57
N ILE A 39 -13.86 9.91 -20.91
CA ILE A 39 -12.62 9.40 -20.28
C ILE A 39 -11.48 10.39 -20.50
N THR A 40 -11.30 10.88 -21.73
CA THR A 40 -10.24 11.85 -22.05
C THR A 40 -10.42 13.16 -21.29
N ASP A 41 -11.66 13.65 -21.17
CA ASP A 41 -11.98 14.83 -20.35
C ASP A 41 -11.60 14.61 -18.88
N ILE A 42 -11.96 13.48 -18.29
CA ILE A 42 -11.57 13.15 -16.91
C ILE A 42 -10.05 13.10 -16.75
N LEU A 43 -9.35 12.42 -17.66
CA LEU A 43 -7.89 12.30 -17.66
C LEU A 43 -7.16 13.66 -17.78
N THR A 44 -7.84 14.71 -18.27
CA THR A 44 -7.23 16.03 -18.52
C THR A 44 -7.70 17.12 -17.56
N THR A 45 -8.86 16.98 -16.92
CA THR A 45 -9.48 18.05 -16.11
C THR A 45 -9.59 17.74 -14.61
N THR A 46 -9.35 16.48 -14.21
CA THR A 46 -9.44 16.01 -12.82
C THR A 46 -8.06 15.68 -12.23
N PHE A 47 -8.04 15.12 -11.02
CA PHE A 47 -6.82 14.64 -10.38
C PHE A 47 -6.07 13.57 -11.21
N ALA A 48 -6.75 12.86 -12.11
CA ALA A 48 -6.09 11.95 -13.05
C ALA A 48 -4.99 12.63 -13.89
N HIS A 49 -5.18 13.91 -14.25
CA HIS A 49 -4.15 14.69 -14.94
C HIS A 49 -2.91 14.89 -14.07
N GLN A 50 -3.11 15.14 -12.77
CA GLN A 50 -2.04 15.30 -11.81
C GLN A 50 -1.24 13.99 -11.65
N ALA A 51 -1.91 12.84 -11.60
CA ALA A 51 -1.26 11.53 -11.55
C ALA A 51 -0.47 11.24 -12.85
N LEU A 52 -0.99 11.63 -14.01
CA LEU A 52 -0.29 11.53 -15.30
C LEU A 52 0.99 12.38 -15.36
N LYS A 53 0.97 13.59 -14.78
CA LYS A 53 2.17 14.41 -14.65
C LYS A 53 3.23 13.71 -13.81
N LEU A 54 2.83 13.13 -12.67
CA LEU A 54 3.74 12.39 -11.80
C LEU A 54 4.38 11.19 -12.51
N ASP A 55 3.61 10.41 -13.24
CA ASP A 55 4.13 9.33 -14.07
C ASP A 55 5.14 9.82 -15.11
N ARG A 56 4.83 10.91 -15.82
CA ARG A 56 5.80 11.51 -16.75
C ARG A 56 7.06 12.00 -16.04
N TYR A 57 6.96 12.59 -14.85
CA TYR A 57 8.12 13.01 -14.08
C TYR A 57 8.98 11.83 -13.62
N ALA A 58 8.38 10.73 -13.17
CA ALA A 58 9.10 9.51 -12.81
C ALA A 58 9.88 8.94 -14.01
N ARG A 59 9.27 8.90 -15.19
CA ARG A 59 9.95 8.46 -16.42
C ARG A 59 11.05 9.43 -16.85
N ASN A 60 10.84 10.73 -16.73
CA ASN A 60 11.86 11.74 -17.03
C ASN A 60 13.08 11.60 -16.13
N LEU A 61 12.89 11.30 -14.84
CA LEU A 61 13.99 11.02 -13.92
C LEU A 61 14.86 9.86 -14.42
N LEU A 62 14.24 8.76 -14.84
CA LEU A 62 14.94 7.59 -15.36
C LEU A 62 15.64 7.87 -16.68
N MET A 63 14.99 8.61 -17.59
CA MET A 63 15.60 9.05 -18.85
C MET A 63 16.81 9.94 -18.60
N TRP A 64 16.73 10.86 -17.63
CA TRP A 64 17.85 11.70 -17.24
C TRP A 64 19.02 10.85 -16.70
N GLU A 65 18.77 9.85 -15.84
CA GLU A 65 19.82 8.94 -15.37
C GLU A 65 20.48 8.15 -16.51
N LEU A 66 19.70 7.70 -17.50
CA LEU A 66 20.24 7.03 -18.68
C LEU A 66 21.05 7.98 -19.56
N ALA A 67 20.60 9.22 -19.72
CA ALA A 67 21.32 10.25 -20.48
C ALA A 67 22.69 10.57 -19.86
N GLU A 68 22.75 10.73 -18.54
CA GLU A 68 24.00 10.92 -17.79
C GLU A 68 24.97 9.73 -17.93
N GLN A 69 24.45 8.54 -18.24
CA GLN A 69 25.23 7.34 -18.54
C GLN A 69 25.58 7.18 -20.03
N GLY A 70 25.19 8.12 -20.90
CA GLY A 70 25.37 8.04 -22.36
C GLY A 70 24.47 7.00 -23.03
N ARG A 71 23.31 6.67 -22.45
CA ARG A 71 22.40 5.58 -22.87
C ARG A 71 21.10 6.05 -23.54
N GLU A 72 21.06 7.26 -24.09
CA GLU A 72 19.87 7.84 -24.76
C GLU A 72 19.39 7.01 -25.96
N GLY A 73 20.28 6.29 -26.64
CA GLY A 73 19.93 5.46 -27.80
C GLY A 73 19.43 4.05 -27.47
N THR A 74 19.35 3.68 -26.18
CA THR A 74 19.01 2.31 -25.78
C THR A 74 17.51 2.02 -25.87
N ASP A 75 17.14 0.75 -26.07
CA ASP A 75 15.75 0.30 -26.01
C ASP A 75 15.06 0.70 -24.70
N GLN A 76 15.80 0.67 -23.58
CA GLN A 76 15.29 1.08 -22.28
C GLN A 76 14.89 2.56 -22.29
N TYR A 77 15.71 3.44 -22.89
CA TYR A 77 15.38 4.86 -23.04
C TYR A 77 14.14 5.03 -23.92
N GLN A 78 14.09 4.36 -25.07
CA GLN A 78 12.94 4.43 -25.98
C GLN A 78 11.63 4.00 -25.30
N ARG A 79 11.65 2.93 -24.50
CA ARG A 79 10.47 2.48 -23.72
C ARG A 79 9.95 3.54 -22.76
N LEU A 80 10.83 4.36 -22.17
CA LEU A 80 10.44 5.45 -21.27
C LEU A 80 9.82 6.65 -21.99
N THR A 81 10.06 6.80 -23.30
CA THR A 81 9.46 7.88 -24.10
C THR A 81 7.99 7.64 -24.45
N GLU A 82 7.56 6.37 -24.44
CA GLU A 82 6.18 5.96 -24.73
C GLU A 82 5.16 6.73 -23.87
N PRO A 83 3.96 7.02 -24.39
CA PRO A 83 2.90 7.61 -23.60
C PRO A 83 2.39 6.64 -22.51
N MET A 84 1.60 7.14 -21.57
CA MET A 84 0.74 6.30 -20.73
C MET A 84 -0.36 5.68 -21.62
N TYR A 85 -0.58 4.37 -21.49
CA TYR A 85 -1.67 3.65 -22.15
C TYR A 85 -2.74 3.23 -21.14
N LEU A 86 -4.00 3.51 -21.46
CA LEU A 86 -5.18 3.06 -20.73
C LEU A 86 -5.92 2.05 -21.62
N LEU A 87 -5.96 0.79 -21.21
CA LEU A 87 -6.75 -0.24 -21.85
C LEU A 87 -8.18 -0.21 -21.30
N LEU A 88 -9.16 -0.12 -22.19
CA LEU A 88 -10.55 -0.40 -21.88
C LEU A 88 -10.81 -1.89 -22.12
N SER A 89 -10.82 -2.67 -21.04
CA SER A 89 -10.99 -4.12 -21.08
C SER A 89 -12.46 -4.52 -21.08
N ASN A 90 -12.72 -5.72 -21.61
CA ASN A 90 -14.05 -6.31 -21.72
C ASN A 90 -14.28 -7.46 -20.72
N GLU A 91 -13.26 -7.87 -19.95
CA GLU A 91 -13.30 -9.08 -19.11
C GLU A 91 -13.00 -8.76 -17.64
N GLU A 92 -11.74 -8.47 -17.34
CA GLU A 92 -11.24 -8.07 -16.02
C GLU A 92 -10.41 -6.79 -16.16
N GLY A 93 -10.38 -5.98 -15.11
CA GLY A 93 -9.63 -4.73 -15.04
C GLY A 93 -9.41 -4.30 -13.59
N GLY A 94 -8.66 -3.22 -13.39
CA GLY A 94 -8.12 -2.80 -12.09
C GLY A 94 -6.70 -3.32 -11.88
N PHE A 95 -5.86 -3.28 -12.92
CA PHE A 95 -4.48 -3.77 -12.82
C PHE A 95 -3.50 -2.89 -13.61
N ALA A 96 -2.30 -2.72 -13.07
CA ALA A 96 -1.12 -2.30 -13.83
C ALA A 96 -0.51 -3.51 -14.56
N ARG A 97 -0.26 -3.38 -15.87
CA ARG A 97 0.29 -4.45 -16.72
C ARG A 97 1.44 -3.94 -17.59
N PHE A 98 2.13 -4.83 -18.30
CA PHE A 98 3.29 -4.50 -19.12
C PHE A 98 3.29 -5.26 -20.45
N GLY A 99 3.62 -4.55 -21.54
CA GLY A 99 3.87 -5.15 -22.85
C GLY A 99 2.61 -5.47 -23.65
N PHE A 100 2.53 -4.99 -24.89
CA PHE A 100 1.44 -5.30 -25.81
C PHE A 100 1.84 -5.01 -27.27
N TRP A 101 1.10 -5.55 -28.22
CA TRP A 101 1.20 -5.17 -29.62
C TRP A 101 0.19 -4.08 -29.96
N LEU A 102 0.66 -2.95 -30.49
CA LEU A 102 -0.21 -1.91 -30.99
C LEU A 102 -0.45 -2.10 -32.50
N GLN A 103 -1.70 -2.37 -32.87
CA GLN A 103 -2.15 -2.52 -34.25
C GLN A 103 -2.66 -1.19 -34.80
N ASP A 104 -2.17 -0.80 -35.97
CA ASP A 104 -2.67 0.35 -36.72
C ASP A 104 -3.93 0.04 -37.55
N GLN A 105 -4.47 1.05 -38.24
CA GLN A 105 -5.66 0.91 -39.08
C GLN A 105 -5.46 -0.02 -40.29
N ARG A 106 -4.22 -0.27 -40.71
CA ARG A 106 -3.87 -1.15 -41.83
C ARG A 106 -3.55 -2.57 -41.36
N GLY A 107 -3.62 -2.83 -40.05
CA GLY A 107 -3.30 -4.13 -39.46
C GLY A 107 -1.81 -4.33 -39.15
N ALA A 108 -0.95 -3.34 -39.41
CA ALA A 108 0.47 -3.44 -39.05
C ALA A 108 0.62 -3.34 -37.52
N ARG A 109 1.50 -4.16 -36.95
CA ARG A 109 1.70 -4.29 -35.51
C ARG A 109 3.07 -3.77 -35.09
N ARG A 110 3.10 -2.96 -34.04
CA ARG A 110 4.31 -2.49 -33.36
C ARG A 110 4.32 -3.02 -31.93
N LEU A 111 5.41 -3.69 -31.53
CA LEU A 111 5.57 -4.13 -30.15
C LEU A 111 5.84 -2.90 -29.27
N VAL A 112 5.06 -2.76 -28.19
CA VAL A 112 5.17 -1.70 -27.19
C VAL A 112 5.54 -2.34 -25.86
N LEU A 113 6.77 -2.12 -25.41
CA LEU A 113 7.28 -2.63 -24.13
C LEU A 113 7.20 -1.52 -23.07
N ALA A 114 5.97 -1.14 -22.73
CA ALA A 114 5.67 -0.14 -21.72
C ALA A 114 4.55 -0.62 -20.81
N SER A 115 4.48 -0.04 -19.61
CA SER A 115 3.39 -0.28 -18.68
C SER A 115 2.10 0.38 -19.15
N TYR A 116 0.97 -0.23 -18.82
CA TYR A 116 -0.36 0.28 -19.11
C TYR A 116 -1.32 -0.02 -17.96
N VAL A 117 -2.33 0.83 -17.81
CA VAL A 117 -3.41 0.66 -16.84
C VAL A 117 -4.57 -0.05 -17.54
N ASP A 118 -5.03 -1.16 -16.97
CA ASP A 118 -6.13 -1.98 -17.48
C ASP A 118 -7.39 -1.73 -16.65
N LEU A 119 -8.48 -1.24 -17.26
CA LEU A 119 -9.73 -0.95 -16.57
C LEU A 119 -10.95 -1.37 -17.38
N VAL A 120 -11.96 -1.89 -16.68
CA VAL A 120 -13.32 -2.02 -17.20
C VAL A 120 -14.07 -0.72 -16.87
N VAL A 121 -14.44 0.03 -17.90
CA VAL A 121 -15.03 1.37 -17.74
C VAL A 121 -16.37 1.43 -18.47
N ASP A 122 -17.42 1.76 -17.74
CA ASP A 122 -18.75 2.06 -18.27
C ASP A 122 -19.22 3.47 -17.84
N GLU A 123 -20.30 3.97 -18.46
CA GLU A 123 -20.85 5.29 -18.15
C GLU A 123 -21.19 5.47 -16.65
N GLY A 124 -21.68 4.40 -16.00
CA GLY A 124 -22.02 4.43 -14.58
C GLY A 124 -20.78 4.51 -13.68
N SER A 125 -19.65 3.92 -14.08
CA SER A 125 -18.37 4.02 -13.39
C SER A 125 -17.80 5.44 -13.46
N LEU A 126 -18.05 6.17 -14.55
CA LEU A 126 -17.68 7.58 -14.69
C LEU A 126 -18.59 8.47 -13.83
N GLU A 127 -19.90 8.23 -13.88
CA GLU A 127 -20.89 8.99 -13.09
C GLU A 127 -20.68 8.84 -11.58
N ARG A 128 -20.33 7.65 -11.11
CA ARG A 128 -20.05 7.38 -9.69
C ARG A 128 -18.62 7.76 -9.27
N GLY A 129 -17.77 8.21 -10.20
CA GLY A 129 -16.39 8.59 -9.91
C GLY A 129 -15.45 7.41 -9.61
N ASN A 130 -15.89 6.17 -9.83
CA ASN A 130 -15.05 4.97 -9.63
C ASN A 130 -13.79 5.03 -10.51
N PHE A 131 -13.94 5.48 -11.77
CA PHE A 131 -12.80 5.64 -12.68
C PHE A 131 -11.80 6.69 -12.16
N GLU A 132 -12.28 7.81 -11.58
CA GLU A 132 -11.43 8.85 -11.01
C GLU A 132 -10.59 8.32 -9.83
N GLU A 133 -11.12 7.37 -9.05
CA GLU A 133 -10.40 6.76 -7.91
C GLU A 133 -9.45 5.64 -8.35
N ILE A 134 -9.92 4.72 -9.20
CA ILE A 134 -9.17 3.50 -9.56
C ILE A 134 -8.00 3.85 -10.51
N PHE A 135 -8.19 4.77 -11.46
CA PHE A 135 -7.13 5.07 -12.42
C PHE A 135 -5.83 5.58 -11.76
N PRO A 136 -5.86 6.59 -10.86
CA PRO A 136 -4.67 7.03 -10.15
C PRO A 136 -4.06 5.96 -9.22
N HIS A 137 -4.87 5.06 -8.66
CA HIS A 137 -4.38 3.91 -7.89
C HIS A 137 -3.52 3.00 -8.77
N GLU A 138 -4.05 2.52 -9.90
CA GLU A 138 -3.30 1.65 -10.82
C GLU A 138 -2.09 2.33 -11.44
N LEU A 139 -2.21 3.63 -11.72
CA LEU A 139 -1.07 4.41 -12.18
C LEU A 139 0.01 4.55 -11.09
N GLY A 140 -0.40 4.60 -9.81
CA GLY A 140 0.50 4.57 -8.66
C GLY A 140 1.41 3.34 -8.66
N HIS A 141 0.86 2.16 -8.90
CA HIS A 141 1.64 0.92 -9.08
C HIS A 141 2.67 1.07 -10.22
N THR A 142 2.24 1.60 -11.36
CA THR A 142 3.13 1.83 -12.51
C THR A 142 4.27 2.81 -12.18
N ILE A 143 3.96 3.91 -11.49
CA ILE A 143 4.95 4.90 -11.04
C ILE A 143 5.95 4.26 -10.09
N LEU A 144 5.47 3.50 -9.11
CA LEU A 144 6.32 2.86 -8.12
C LEU A 144 7.28 1.88 -8.80
N ARG A 145 6.77 0.96 -9.61
CA ARG A 145 7.58 -0.04 -10.33
C ARG A 145 8.57 0.61 -11.30
N ALA A 146 8.24 1.74 -11.90
CA ALA A 146 9.22 2.51 -12.69
C ALA A 146 10.38 3.02 -11.83
N LEU A 147 10.08 3.58 -10.65
CA LEU A 147 11.09 4.19 -9.77
C LEU A 147 11.95 3.14 -9.07
N VAL A 148 11.35 2.07 -8.57
CA VAL A 148 12.04 1.10 -7.71
C VAL A 148 12.34 -0.25 -8.37
N GLY A 149 11.81 -0.50 -9.56
CA GLY A 149 11.91 -1.81 -10.20
C GLY A 149 10.97 -2.84 -9.56
N GLU A 150 11.35 -4.11 -9.66
CA GLU A 150 10.63 -5.20 -9.00
C GLU A 150 10.85 -5.15 -7.48
N ILE A 151 9.76 -5.00 -6.74
CA ILE A 151 9.69 -5.30 -5.32
C ILE A 151 9.51 -6.81 -5.23
N ALA A 152 10.45 -7.49 -4.55
CA ALA A 152 10.41 -8.93 -4.35
C ALA A 152 9.11 -9.36 -3.66
N ASP A 153 8.55 -10.49 -4.10
CA ASP A 153 7.35 -11.04 -3.50
C ASP A 153 7.54 -11.29 -2.01
N GLY A 154 6.51 -10.90 -1.25
CA GLY A 154 6.47 -11.13 0.16
C GLY A 154 6.00 -12.56 0.51
N PRO A 155 6.27 -13.01 1.75
CA PRO A 155 5.86 -14.32 2.24
C PRO A 155 4.36 -14.47 2.54
N SER A 156 3.59 -13.38 2.64
CA SER A 156 2.15 -13.42 2.87
C SER A 156 1.43 -13.94 1.65
N ARG A 157 0.48 -14.86 1.86
CA ARG A 157 -0.42 -15.37 0.83
C ARG A 157 -1.88 -14.99 1.07
N LYS A 158 -2.11 -14.12 2.05
CA LYS A 158 -3.44 -13.65 2.42
C LYS A 158 -4.00 -12.81 1.29
N MET A 159 -5.31 -12.87 1.10
CA MET A 159 -6.02 -11.83 0.36
C MET A 159 -5.73 -10.48 1.02
N HIS A 160 -5.45 -9.50 0.20
CA HIS A 160 -4.91 -8.23 0.65
C HIS A 160 -5.98 -7.14 0.47
N MET A 161 -6.07 -6.26 1.47
CA MET A 161 -7.11 -5.24 1.67
C MET A 161 -6.49 -4.13 2.52
N SER A 162 -7.08 -2.94 2.48
CA SER A 162 -6.54 -1.76 3.19
C SER A 162 -6.32 -2.00 4.70
N MET A 163 -7.09 -2.91 5.29
CA MET A 163 -7.12 -3.24 6.71
C MET A 163 -6.38 -4.54 7.10
N THR A 164 -5.96 -5.34 6.11
CA THR A 164 -5.32 -6.64 6.34
C THR A 164 -3.86 -6.45 6.71
N VAL A 165 -3.38 -7.29 7.63
CA VAL A 165 -1.94 -7.39 7.94
C VAL A 165 -1.33 -8.48 7.07
N THR A 166 -0.59 -8.08 6.04
CA THR A 166 0.09 -8.94 5.06
C THR A 166 1.57 -9.09 5.43
N ASP A 167 2.45 -8.50 4.64
CA ASP A 167 3.91 -8.42 4.79
C ASP A 167 4.39 -7.03 4.36
N TYR A 168 5.69 -6.74 4.51
CA TYR A 168 6.22 -5.41 4.18
C TYR A 168 6.14 -5.07 2.68
N PRO A 169 6.47 -5.97 1.73
CA PRO A 169 6.38 -5.69 0.30
C PRO A 169 4.96 -5.37 -0.15
N THR A 170 3.99 -6.23 0.18
CA THR A 170 2.59 -6.07 -0.22
C THR A 170 2.01 -4.80 0.39
N ALA A 171 2.24 -4.58 1.69
CA ALA A 171 1.75 -3.38 2.36
C ALA A 171 2.32 -2.08 1.78
N PHE A 172 3.59 -2.10 1.36
CA PHE A 172 4.23 -0.93 0.77
C PHE A 172 3.72 -0.62 -0.64
N ASP A 173 3.62 -1.64 -1.50
CA ASP A 173 3.17 -1.51 -2.89
C ASP A 173 1.71 -1.03 -2.95
N GLU A 174 0.81 -1.75 -2.28
CA GLU A 174 -0.60 -1.40 -2.23
C GLU A 174 -0.85 -0.09 -1.47
N GLY A 175 -0.20 0.11 -0.32
CA GLY A 175 -0.36 1.36 0.42
C GLY A 175 0.11 2.60 -0.35
N TYR A 176 1.16 2.47 -1.17
CA TYR A 176 1.57 3.52 -2.08
C TYR A 176 0.55 3.75 -3.22
N ALA A 177 -0.14 2.73 -3.74
CA ALA A 177 -1.19 2.97 -4.71
C ALA A 177 -2.48 3.54 -4.06
N GLU A 178 -2.88 3.01 -2.91
CA GLU A 178 -4.07 3.41 -2.16
C GLU A 178 -4.07 4.89 -1.77
N HIS A 179 -2.93 5.48 -1.43
CA HIS A 179 -2.88 6.89 -1.00
C HIS A 179 -3.35 7.91 -2.06
N PHE A 180 -3.42 7.51 -3.33
CA PHE A 180 -3.98 8.36 -4.38
C PHE A 180 -5.50 8.53 -4.26
N GLN A 181 -6.23 7.53 -3.76
CA GLN A 181 -7.68 7.59 -3.64
C GLN A 181 -8.20 8.73 -2.72
N PRO A 182 -7.67 8.92 -1.49
CA PRO A 182 -8.08 10.07 -0.68
C PRO A 182 -7.72 11.42 -1.30
N LEU A 183 -6.63 11.50 -2.10
CA LEU A 183 -6.24 12.71 -2.83
C LEU A 183 -7.19 13.01 -3.99
N VAL A 184 -7.65 11.98 -4.70
CA VAL A 184 -8.72 12.10 -5.69
C VAL A 184 -9.95 12.71 -5.03
N ARG A 185 -10.37 12.20 -3.88
CA ARG A 185 -11.51 12.75 -3.14
C ARG A 185 -11.30 14.20 -2.72
N ASP A 186 -10.09 14.58 -2.29
CA ASP A 186 -9.79 15.97 -1.92
C ASP A 186 -9.90 16.94 -3.11
N ALA A 187 -9.61 16.48 -4.32
CA ALA A 187 -9.59 17.29 -5.54
C ALA A 187 -10.78 17.06 -6.48
N THR A 188 -11.73 16.18 -6.13
CA THR A 188 -12.78 15.74 -7.06
C THR A 188 -13.76 16.87 -7.39
N LYS A 189 -14.19 16.88 -8.65
CA LYS A 189 -15.31 17.70 -9.13
C LYS A 189 -16.53 16.84 -9.46
N ASN A 190 -16.44 15.53 -9.25
CA ASN A 190 -17.49 14.59 -9.55
C ASN A 190 -18.70 14.81 -8.63
N ALA A 191 -19.88 15.01 -9.22
CA ALA A 191 -21.07 15.32 -8.45
C ALA A 191 -21.46 14.22 -7.45
N TYR A 192 -21.29 12.95 -7.83
CA TYR A 192 -21.60 11.83 -6.95
C TYR A 192 -20.61 11.74 -5.79
N LEU A 193 -19.30 11.80 -6.05
CA LEU A 193 -18.30 11.79 -4.97
C LEU A 193 -18.45 12.98 -4.02
N LEU A 194 -18.79 14.17 -4.53
CA LEU A 194 -19.09 15.34 -3.70
C LEU A 194 -20.32 15.12 -2.80
N GLN A 195 -21.38 14.49 -3.31
CA GLN A 195 -22.53 14.12 -2.50
C GLN A 195 -22.17 13.07 -1.44
N LEU A 196 -21.39 12.05 -1.83
CA LEU A 196 -20.94 11.00 -0.93
C LEU A 196 -20.12 11.58 0.24
N MET A 197 -19.14 12.43 -0.06
CA MET A 197 -18.30 13.09 0.96
C MET A 197 -19.08 14.05 1.86
N ARG A 198 -20.19 14.62 1.37
CA ARG A 198 -21.10 15.44 2.18
C ARG A 198 -22.08 14.62 3.02
N GLY A 199 -22.08 13.29 2.89
CA GLY A 199 -23.09 12.42 3.50
C GLY A 199 -24.48 12.61 2.92
N ALA A 200 -24.58 13.10 1.69
CA ALA A 200 -25.85 13.39 1.00
C ALA A 200 -26.36 12.22 0.13
N THR A 201 -25.62 11.10 0.08
CA THR A 201 -26.04 9.87 -0.60
C THR A 201 -26.80 8.94 0.37
N PRO A 202 -27.77 8.15 -0.11
CA PRO A 202 -28.43 7.15 0.72
C PRO A 202 -27.44 6.14 1.32
N THR A 203 -27.58 5.85 2.61
CA THR A 203 -26.86 4.74 3.27
C THR A 203 -27.69 3.47 3.12
N ASP A 204 -27.54 2.75 2.02
CA ASP A 204 -28.14 1.42 1.87
C ASP A 204 -27.25 0.33 2.49
N LEU A 205 -27.82 -0.86 2.73
CA LEU A 205 -27.08 -1.99 3.31
C LEU A 205 -26.02 -2.58 2.36
N SER A 206 -26.00 -2.20 1.08
CA SER A 206 -24.90 -2.60 0.20
C SER A 206 -23.62 -1.82 0.50
N ALA A 207 -23.71 -0.66 1.17
CA ALA A 207 -22.53 0.08 1.63
C ALA A 207 -21.73 -0.65 2.72
N VAL A 208 -22.37 -1.55 3.48
CA VAL A 208 -21.69 -2.40 4.47
C VAL A 208 -21.19 -3.73 3.88
N TRP A 209 -21.37 -3.95 2.58
CA TRP A 209 -20.71 -5.05 1.88
C TRP A 209 -19.19 -4.85 1.88
N HIS A 210 -18.45 -5.93 2.12
CA HIS A 210 -17.01 -5.87 2.38
C HIS A 210 -16.21 -5.10 1.30
N SER A 211 -16.50 -5.28 0.00
CA SER A 211 -15.75 -4.56 -1.05
C SER A 211 -16.05 -3.06 -1.05
N ARG A 212 -17.30 -2.69 -0.73
CA ARG A 212 -17.72 -1.28 -0.68
C ARG A 212 -17.20 -0.58 0.57
N ILE A 213 -17.22 -1.26 1.72
CA ILE A 213 -16.68 -0.67 2.95
C ILE A 213 -15.16 -0.49 2.85
N ASP A 214 -14.43 -1.45 2.27
CA ASP A 214 -12.98 -1.32 2.03
C ASP A 214 -12.67 -0.14 1.10
N GLN A 215 -13.42 0.02 -0.01
CA GLN A 215 -13.32 1.21 -0.89
C GLN A 215 -13.53 2.53 -0.11
N GLN A 216 -14.49 2.58 0.81
CA GLN A 216 -14.70 3.78 1.64
C GLN A 216 -13.55 3.98 2.65
N LEU A 217 -13.04 2.90 3.25
CA LEU A 217 -11.95 2.93 4.21
C LEU A 217 -10.63 3.41 3.60
N ARG A 218 -10.35 3.06 2.34
CA ARG A 218 -9.18 3.58 1.59
C ARG A 218 -9.13 5.09 1.51
N THR A 219 -10.26 5.79 1.71
CA THR A 219 -10.27 7.25 1.88
C THR A 219 -10.48 7.67 3.33
N GLU A 220 -11.63 7.35 3.92
CA GLU A 220 -12.00 7.87 5.24
C GLU A 220 -11.17 7.24 6.36
N GLY A 221 -10.83 5.96 6.22
CA GLY A 221 -9.93 5.26 7.14
C GLY A 221 -8.51 5.84 7.09
N VAL A 222 -8.02 6.19 5.90
CA VAL A 222 -6.74 6.87 5.71
C VAL A 222 -6.74 8.23 6.42
N LYS A 223 -7.73 9.08 6.11
CA LYS A 223 -7.81 10.44 6.70
C LYS A 223 -7.95 10.41 8.22
N ARG A 224 -8.68 9.42 8.75
CA ARG A 224 -8.92 9.25 10.20
C ARG A 224 -7.81 8.47 10.92
N ASN A 225 -6.78 8.00 10.22
CA ASN A 225 -5.73 7.16 10.78
C ASN A 225 -6.29 5.90 11.46
N LEU A 226 -7.26 5.25 10.81
CA LEU A 226 -7.99 4.12 11.40
C LEU A 226 -7.16 2.84 11.41
N PHE A 227 -6.26 2.69 10.43
CA PHE A 227 -5.56 1.44 10.20
C PHE A 227 -4.46 1.13 11.23
N ILE A 228 -4.07 2.07 12.09
CA ILE A 228 -3.17 1.78 13.21
C ILE A 228 -3.84 0.97 14.32
N TYR A 229 -5.17 0.86 14.32
CA TYR A 229 -5.93 0.15 15.33
C TYR A 229 -6.14 -1.33 14.96
N GLN A 230 -6.27 -2.17 15.99
CA GLN A 230 -6.65 -3.57 15.85
C GLN A 230 -8.14 -3.67 15.49
N LYS A 231 -8.50 -4.80 14.87
CA LYS A 231 -9.88 -5.16 14.59
C LYS A 231 -10.47 -5.91 15.78
N ALA A 232 -11.78 -5.79 16.00
CA ALA A 232 -12.50 -6.57 16.97
C ALA A 232 -12.50 -8.04 16.56
N LEU A 233 -12.22 -8.92 17.52
CA LEU A 233 -12.30 -10.36 17.30
C LEU A 233 -13.76 -10.75 17.01
N PRO A 234 -14.05 -11.53 15.95
CA PRO A 234 -15.40 -12.01 15.67
C PRO A 234 -16.00 -12.79 16.85
N ALA A 235 -17.30 -12.61 17.09
CA ALA A 235 -17.99 -13.26 18.21
C ALA A 235 -17.94 -14.80 18.13
N SER A 236 -17.86 -15.35 16.91
CA SER A 236 -17.69 -16.79 16.66
C SER A 236 -16.44 -17.36 17.32
N ALA A 237 -15.40 -16.55 17.60
CA ALA A 237 -14.22 -17.00 18.34
C ALA A 237 -14.51 -17.49 19.76
N LEU A 238 -15.65 -17.08 20.35
CA LEU A 238 -16.07 -17.48 21.69
C LEU A 238 -16.86 -18.79 21.71
N GLU A 239 -17.21 -19.34 20.54
CA GLU A 239 -17.90 -20.62 20.44
C GLU A 239 -17.00 -21.77 20.90
N PRO A 240 -17.55 -22.87 21.46
CA PRO A 240 -16.73 -24.00 21.93
C PRO A 240 -15.89 -24.68 20.85
N ASN A 241 -16.36 -24.66 19.59
CA ASN A 241 -15.65 -25.23 18.44
C ASN A 241 -15.94 -24.41 17.17
N PRO A 242 -15.28 -23.25 17.01
CA PRO A 242 -15.55 -22.37 15.88
C PRO A 242 -15.08 -23.00 14.57
N ASP A 243 -15.80 -22.73 13.47
CA ASP A 243 -15.25 -22.94 12.13
C ASP A 243 -14.05 -22.00 11.96
N ARG A 244 -12.84 -22.58 12.02
CA ARG A 244 -11.58 -21.84 11.97
C ARG A 244 -11.41 -21.06 10.67
N TYR A 245 -11.94 -21.56 9.56
CA TYR A 245 -11.87 -20.83 8.30
C TYR A 245 -12.83 -19.66 8.30
N GLN A 246 -14.06 -19.86 8.75
CA GLN A 246 -15.02 -18.76 8.85
C GLN A 246 -14.53 -17.68 9.81
N LEU A 247 -13.97 -18.07 10.96
CA LEU A 247 -13.36 -17.14 11.92
C LEU A 247 -12.19 -16.34 11.30
N TYR A 248 -11.30 -17.01 10.55
CA TYR A 248 -10.23 -16.34 9.80
C TYR A 248 -10.81 -15.33 8.80
N LEU A 249 -11.76 -15.76 7.96
CA LEU A 249 -12.37 -14.91 6.94
C LEU A 249 -13.11 -13.71 7.54
N ASP A 250 -13.87 -13.91 8.61
CA ASP A 250 -14.57 -12.85 9.34
C ASP A 250 -13.57 -11.87 9.97
N SER A 251 -12.49 -12.37 10.55
CA SER A 251 -11.41 -11.54 11.08
C SER A 251 -10.77 -10.68 9.99
N GLU A 252 -10.47 -11.26 8.83
CA GLU A 252 -9.86 -10.52 7.71
C GLU A 252 -10.80 -9.46 7.11
N THR A 253 -12.09 -9.76 6.98
CA THR A 253 -13.07 -8.88 6.29
C THR A 253 -13.81 -7.89 7.19
N SER A 254 -13.78 -8.06 8.52
CA SER A 254 -14.53 -7.22 9.46
C SER A 254 -13.97 -5.80 9.61
N ALA A 255 -14.72 -4.78 9.18
CA ALA A 255 -14.36 -3.37 9.34
C ALA A 255 -14.55 -2.82 10.78
N ALA A 256 -14.70 -3.67 11.79
CA ALA A 256 -14.89 -3.25 13.18
C ALA A 256 -13.55 -2.97 13.87
N PHE A 257 -13.17 -1.69 14.01
CA PHE A 257 -11.92 -1.28 14.67
C PHE A 257 -12.11 -0.96 16.15
N LEU A 258 -11.11 -1.33 16.96
CA LEU A 258 -11.01 -0.97 18.37
C LEU A 258 -10.11 0.27 18.52
N ILE A 259 -10.72 1.46 18.52
CA ILE A 259 -10.02 2.77 18.49
C ILE A 259 -9.20 3.13 19.76
N ASP A 260 -8.97 2.17 20.66
CA ASP A 260 -8.09 2.25 21.82
C ASP A 260 -7.06 1.11 21.85
N SER A 261 -7.03 0.27 20.82
CA SER A 261 -6.17 -0.91 20.73
C SER A 261 -5.28 -0.81 19.50
N PHE A 262 -3.97 -0.62 19.69
CA PHE A 262 -3.02 -0.44 18.59
C PHE A 262 -2.54 -1.76 18.01
N LYS A 263 -2.36 -1.80 16.69
CA LYS A 263 -1.46 -2.75 16.04
C LYS A 263 -0.06 -2.60 16.63
N ASN A 264 0.69 -3.69 16.73
CA ASN A 264 2.11 -3.60 17.08
C ASN A 264 2.92 -3.02 15.90
N ALA A 265 4.20 -2.69 16.15
CA ALA A 265 5.06 -2.05 15.15
C ALA A 265 5.17 -2.83 13.83
N GLN A 266 5.35 -4.16 13.90
CA GLN A 266 5.46 -4.99 12.70
C GLN A 266 4.11 -5.08 11.96
N GLN A 267 2.99 -5.19 12.68
CA GLN A 267 1.66 -5.16 12.09
C GLN A 267 1.38 -3.82 11.39
N MET A 268 1.80 -2.69 11.96
CA MET A 268 1.64 -1.38 11.34
C MET A 268 2.41 -1.27 10.02
N MET A 269 3.64 -1.79 9.97
CA MET A 269 4.46 -1.75 8.75
C MET A 269 4.05 -2.77 7.69
N ALA A 270 3.25 -3.77 8.06
CA ALA A 270 2.72 -4.79 7.17
C ALA A 270 1.21 -4.59 6.87
N CYS A 271 0.71 -3.35 6.94
CA CYS A 271 -0.71 -3.03 6.73
C CYS A 271 -0.84 -1.92 5.68
N GLU A 272 -1.48 -2.22 4.55
CA GLU A 272 -1.62 -1.33 3.38
C GLU A 272 -2.16 0.06 3.78
N GLY A 273 -3.26 0.09 4.52
CA GLY A 273 -3.90 1.35 4.93
C GLY A 273 -3.06 2.18 5.90
N VAL A 274 -2.12 1.58 6.65
CA VAL A 274 -1.16 2.34 7.47
C VAL A 274 -0.13 3.01 6.57
N ILE A 275 0.40 2.28 5.59
CA ILE A 275 1.32 2.81 4.58
C ILE A 275 0.63 3.91 3.76
N ALA A 276 -0.60 3.69 3.31
CA ALA A 276 -1.41 4.69 2.61
C ALA A 276 -1.60 5.96 3.46
N THR A 277 -1.84 5.80 4.77
CA THR A 277 -1.95 6.94 5.68
C THR A 277 -0.65 7.71 5.82
N LEU A 278 0.49 7.03 5.89
CA LEU A 278 1.80 7.66 5.91
C LEU A 278 2.06 8.42 4.61
N CYS A 279 1.90 7.78 3.45
CA CYS A 279 2.04 8.42 2.14
C CYS A 279 1.15 9.66 2.00
N TYR A 280 -0.14 9.53 2.32
CA TYR A 280 -1.12 10.62 2.25
C TYR A 280 -0.71 11.82 3.12
N ARG A 281 -0.23 11.57 4.35
CA ARG A 281 0.19 12.65 5.25
C ARG A 281 1.51 13.28 4.81
N LEU A 282 2.45 12.51 4.29
CA LEU A 282 3.72 13.02 3.78
C LEU A 282 3.51 14.01 2.63
N VAL A 283 2.66 13.67 1.67
CA VAL A 283 2.40 14.55 0.50
C VAL A 283 1.52 15.76 0.83
N ASN A 284 0.82 15.74 1.97
CA ASN A 284 0.00 16.86 2.45
C ASN A 284 0.67 17.70 3.54
N ASP A 285 1.81 17.28 4.11
CA ASP A 285 2.51 18.08 5.12
C ASP A 285 3.09 19.36 4.50
N GLU A 286 2.65 20.51 5.02
CA GLU A 286 3.01 21.82 4.48
C GLU A 286 4.52 22.10 4.51
N ARG A 287 5.22 21.62 5.56
CA ARG A 287 6.67 21.82 5.72
C ARG A 287 7.44 21.04 4.66
N LEU A 288 6.91 19.91 4.19
CA LEU A 288 7.50 19.12 3.12
C LEU A 288 7.11 19.66 1.74
N ARG A 289 5.83 19.88 1.47
CA ARG A 289 5.35 20.27 0.12
C ARG A 289 5.69 21.70 -0.29
N SER A 290 5.79 22.62 0.66
CA SER A 290 6.09 24.03 0.37
C SER A 290 7.58 24.36 0.39
N HIS A 291 8.44 23.41 0.77
CA HIS A 291 9.89 23.58 0.78
C HIS A 291 10.49 23.10 -0.55
N TYR A 292 10.68 24.06 -1.47
CA TYR A 292 11.25 23.83 -2.81
C TYR A 292 12.78 23.75 -2.76
N ARG A 293 13.35 23.11 -3.78
CA ARG A 293 14.80 22.98 -3.98
C ARG A 293 15.31 24.01 -5.00
N GLU A 294 16.62 24.03 -5.18
CA GLU A 294 17.25 24.83 -6.24
C GLU A 294 16.80 24.34 -7.63
N ALA A 295 16.79 25.23 -8.63
CA ALA A 295 16.33 24.90 -9.98
C ALA A 295 17.03 23.67 -10.59
N GLU A 296 18.32 23.46 -10.26
CA GLU A 296 19.10 22.29 -10.67
C GLU A 296 18.44 20.96 -10.29
N PHE A 297 17.86 20.89 -9.09
CA PHE A 297 17.17 19.70 -8.60
C PHE A 297 16.05 19.25 -9.55
N TYR A 298 15.38 20.20 -10.21
CA TYR A 298 14.19 19.93 -11.01
C TYR A 298 14.47 19.59 -12.48
N ARG A 299 15.69 19.84 -12.97
CA ARG A 299 16.06 19.62 -14.38
C ARG A 299 15.82 18.19 -14.85
N ARG A 300 15.97 17.22 -13.96
CA ARG A 300 15.71 15.79 -14.23
C ARG A 300 14.25 15.41 -14.45
N PHE A 301 13.30 16.32 -14.18
CA PHE A 301 11.87 16.02 -14.31
C PHE A 301 11.21 16.68 -15.52
N ILE A 302 11.88 17.59 -16.21
CA ILE A 302 11.31 18.38 -17.30
C ILE A 302 12.28 18.54 -18.47
N PRO A 303 11.78 18.81 -19.69
CA PRO A 303 12.64 19.13 -20.83
C PRO A 303 13.50 20.37 -20.59
N SER A 304 14.72 20.38 -21.12
CA SER A 304 15.74 21.42 -20.91
C SER A 304 15.28 22.86 -21.19
N GLN A 305 14.35 23.06 -22.13
CA GLN A 305 13.83 24.39 -22.48
C GLN A 305 12.92 25.01 -21.40
N GLN A 306 12.32 24.21 -20.51
CA GLN A 306 11.46 24.68 -19.42
C GLN A 306 12.25 24.96 -18.12
N ALA A 307 13.51 24.55 -18.05
CA ALA A 307 14.32 24.57 -16.83
C ALA A 307 14.82 25.96 -16.38
N THR A 308 14.48 27.02 -17.12
CA THR A 308 14.89 28.41 -16.82
C THR A 308 13.89 29.16 -15.94
N ALA A 309 12.67 28.65 -15.76
CA ALA A 309 11.67 29.25 -14.88
C ALA A 309 11.90 28.87 -13.41
N ALA A 310 11.37 29.68 -12.48
CA ALA A 310 11.43 29.36 -11.07
C ALA A 310 10.63 28.06 -10.77
N PRO A 311 11.13 27.15 -9.92
CA PRO A 311 10.44 25.87 -9.65
C PRO A 311 8.96 26.00 -9.27
N GLN A 312 8.60 27.04 -8.50
CA GLN A 312 7.23 27.30 -8.05
C GLN A 312 6.27 27.69 -9.19
N GLN A 313 6.79 28.11 -10.34
CA GLN A 313 5.98 28.40 -11.54
C GLN A 313 5.72 27.15 -12.37
N LEU A 314 6.55 26.11 -12.20
CA LEU A 314 6.51 24.88 -12.98
C LEU A 314 5.80 23.75 -12.23
N PHE A 315 6.04 23.67 -10.94
CA PHE A 315 5.55 22.61 -10.07
C PHE A 315 4.70 23.20 -8.96
N ASN A 316 3.52 22.61 -8.74
CA ASN A 316 2.74 22.94 -7.56
C ASN A 316 3.32 22.25 -6.29
N PRO A 317 2.91 22.63 -5.07
CA PRO A 317 3.49 22.06 -3.85
C PRO A 317 3.34 20.53 -3.75
N TYR A 318 2.21 20.00 -4.21
CA TYR A 318 1.97 18.55 -4.21
C TYR A 318 2.95 17.81 -5.15
N GLU A 319 3.22 18.38 -6.32
CA GLU A 319 4.24 17.87 -7.23
C GLU A 319 5.62 17.93 -6.57
N ASN A 320 5.98 19.06 -5.95
CA ASN A 320 7.28 19.24 -5.32
C ASN A 320 7.64 18.14 -4.30
N VAL A 321 6.75 17.82 -3.36
CA VAL A 321 7.03 16.75 -2.38
C VAL A 321 7.13 15.38 -3.04
N ASN A 322 6.30 15.08 -4.04
CA ASN A 322 6.39 13.81 -4.78
C ASN A 322 7.72 13.70 -5.55
N LEU A 323 8.20 14.78 -6.16
CA LEU A 323 9.50 14.79 -6.85
C LEU A 323 10.66 14.47 -5.88
N LYS A 324 10.62 14.97 -4.65
CA LYS A 324 11.60 14.61 -3.61
C LYS A 324 11.47 13.15 -3.16
N LEU A 325 10.24 12.65 -2.99
CA LEU A 325 9.98 11.24 -2.71
C LEU A 325 10.46 10.33 -3.85
N PHE A 326 10.34 10.74 -5.11
CA PHE A 326 10.82 9.97 -6.26
C PHE A 326 12.34 9.82 -6.25
N VAL A 327 13.08 10.88 -5.90
CA VAL A 327 14.53 10.80 -5.72
C VAL A 327 14.88 9.85 -4.57
N ALA A 328 14.11 9.87 -3.47
CA ALA A 328 14.32 8.95 -2.35
C ALA A 328 14.04 7.48 -2.72
N LEU A 329 12.92 7.20 -3.38
CA LEU A 329 12.58 5.87 -3.92
C LEU A 329 13.65 5.38 -4.89
N ARG A 330 14.08 6.26 -5.80
CA ARG A 330 15.13 5.93 -6.77
C ARG A 330 16.46 5.64 -6.09
N GLN A 331 16.84 6.42 -5.09
CA GLN A 331 18.06 6.18 -4.32
C GLN A 331 17.98 4.87 -3.52
N MET A 332 16.82 4.53 -2.96
CA MET A 332 16.57 3.26 -2.24
C MET A 332 16.79 2.06 -3.17
N SER A 333 16.28 2.13 -4.41
CA SER A 333 16.38 1.04 -5.41
C SER A 333 17.76 0.81 -6.04
N LYS A 334 18.78 1.62 -5.69
CA LYS A 334 20.16 1.36 -6.13
C LYS A 334 20.76 0.10 -5.50
N LYS A 335 20.10 -0.47 -4.50
CA LYS A 335 20.38 -1.79 -3.93
C LYS A 335 19.12 -2.66 -4.07
N PRO A 336 19.26 -3.99 -4.18
CA PRO A 336 18.11 -4.89 -4.13
C PRO A 336 17.27 -4.59 -2.88
N LEU A 337 15.97 -4.42 -3.08
CA LEU A 337 15.04 -4.18 -1.98
C LEU A 337 14.91 -5.45 -1.15
N ASP A 338 15.19 -5.35 0.15
CA ASP A 338 15.05 -6.46 1.08
C ASP A 338 13.59 -6.52 1.54
N GLY A 339 12.82 -7.46 1.01
CA GLY A 339 11.40 -7.65 1.37
C GLY A 339 11.18 -8.01 2.85
N ARG A 340 12.23 -8.29 3.62
CA ARG A 340 12.16 -8.52 5.07
C ARG A 340 12.34 -7.26 5.90
N ARG A 341 12.52 -6.10 5.25
CA ARG A 341 12.63 -4.80 5.90
C ARG A 341 11.41 -3.94 5.60
N PRO A 342 10.97 -3.09 6.55
CA PRO A 342 9.90 -2.13 6.30
C PRO A 342 10.34 -1.06 5.29
N LEU A 343 9.95 -1.23 4.02
CA LEU A 343 10.28 -0.30 2.93
C LEU A 343 9.82 1.14 3.22
N MET A 344 8.71 1.31 3.95
CA MET A 344 8.26 2.63 4.41
C MET A 344 9.24 3.31 5.40
N ILE A 345 9.91 2.55 6.25
CA ILE A 345 10.97 3.12 7.11
C ILE A 345 12.19 3.47 6.25
N GLU A 346 12.54 2.62 5.30
CA GLU A 346 13.69 2.85 4.42
C GLU A 346 13.53 4.12 3.56
N ILE A 347 12.34 4.38 3.00
CA ILE A 347 12.10 5.62 2.25
C ILE A 347 12.19 6.85 3.15
N VAL A 348 11.66 6.81 4.38
CA VAL A 348 11.76 7.94 5.33
C VAL A 348 13.23 8.21 5.70
N GLN A 349 14.01 7.16 5.97
CA GLN A 349 15.44 7.27 6.26
C GLN A 349 16.25 7.73 5.04
N THR A 350 15.88 7.31 3.84
CA THR A 350 16.56 7.70 2.60
C THR A 350 16.27 9.16 2.28
N TYR A 351 15.01 9.58 2.42
CA TYR A 351 14.59 10.96 2.26
C TYR A 351 15.30 11.88 3.24
N SER A 352 15.34 11.55 4.53
CA SER A 352 15.99 12.39 5.54
C SER A 352 17.49 12.55 5.33
N LYS A 353 18.16 11.54 4.75
CA LYS A 353 19.58 11.62 4.35
C LYS A 353 19.79 12.51 3.14
N LEU A 354 18.86 12.49 2.16
CA LEU A 354 18.93 13.32 0.96
C LEU A 354 18.54 14.78 1.23
N PHE A 355 17.65 15.02 2.20
CA PHE A 355 17.10 16.33 2.54
C PHE A 355 17.21 16.56 4.06
N PRO A 356 18.44 16.74 4.60
CA PRO A 356 18.65 16.83 6.05
C PRO A 356 17.95 18.01 6.72
N ASP A 357 17.72 19.09 5.98
CA ASP A 357 16.94 20.27 6.39
C ASP A 357 15.44 19.99 6.55
N GLU A 358 14.93 18.89 5.99
CA GLU A 358 13.55 18.42 6.14
C GLU A 358 13.42 17.18 7.03
N ALA A 359 14.55 16.64 7.54
CA ALA A 359 14.56 15.41 8.33
C ALA A 359 13.63 15.47 9.54
N GLU A 360 13.58 16.61 10.24
CA GLU A 360 12.66 16.80 11.36
C GLU A 360 11.19 16.70 10.94
N ALA A 361 10.80 17.33 9.82
CA ALA A 361 9.42 17.33 9.36
C ALA A 361 8.96 15.92 8.97
N ILE A 362 9.79 15.17 8.23
CA ILE A 362 9.43 13.81 7.81
C ILE A 362 9.39 12.83 9.00
N TYR A 363 10.31 12.93 9.96
CA TYR A 363 10.25 12.14 11.18
C TYR A 363 9.03 12.48 12.04
N ASP A 364 8.68 13.76 12.15
CA ASP A 364 7.52 14.21 12.89
C ASP A 364 6.21 13.66 12.30
N VAL A 365 6.04 13.72 10.97
CA VAL A 365 4.87 13.12 10.29
C VAL A 365 4.79 11.61 10.55
N PHE A 366 5.90 10.91 10.37
CA PHE A 366 5.96 9.46 10.58
C PHE A 366 5.61 9.09 12.02
N LEU A 367 6.33 9.66 13.00
CA LEU A 367 6.18 9.34 14.42
C LEU A 367 4.82 9.73 14.99
N LYS A 368 4.22 10.84 14.55
CA LYS A 368 2.86 11.21 15.01
C LYS A 368 1.77 10.35 14.38
N THR A 369 2.01 9.81 13.18
CA THR A 369 1.02 8.95 12.50
C THR A 369 0.90 7.59 13.18
N ILE A 370 2.02 7.00 13.55
CA ILE A 370 2.06 5.68 14.21
C ILE A 370 2.33 5.79 15.72
N HIS A 371 2.20 6.99 16.30
CA HIS A 371 2.43 7.28 17.72
C HIS A 371 3.79 6.77 18.28
N GLY A 372 4.83 6.68 17.45
CA GLY A 372 6.15 6.19 17.85
C GLY A 372 6.21 4.70 18.19
N VAL A 373 5.18 3.92 17.84
CA VAL A 373 5.09 2.47 18.15
C VAL A 373 6.26 1.67 17.56
N THR A 374 6.85 2.09 16.44
CA THR A 374 8.03 1.46 15.85
C THR A 374 9.35 1.84 16.54
N VAL A 375 9.34 2.85 17.41
CA VAL A 375 10.53 3.31 18.16
C VAL A 375 10.58 2.70 19.56
N SER A 376 9.43 2.61 20.24
CA SER A 376 9.39 2.11 21.61
C SER A 376 8.10 1.34 21.90
N GLN A 377 8.21 0.26 22.66
CA GLN A 377 7.07 -0.49 23.16
C GLN A 377 6.23 0.33 24.17
N GLU A 378 6.87 1.24 24.91
CA GLU A 378 6.20 2.16 25.85
C GLU A 378 5.16 3.04 25.15
N ALA A 379 5.37 3.33 23.86
CA ALA A 379 4.46 4.12 23.05
C ALA A 379 3.05 3.51 23.03
N ALA A 380 2.96 2.22 22.69
CA ALA A 380 1.68 1.52 22.60
C ALA A 380 0.95 1.58 23.94
N ILE A 381 1.63 1.23 25.04
CA ILE A 381 1.07 1.25 26.40
C ILE A 381 0.52 2.64 26.76
N THR A 382 1.32 3.69 26.55
CA THR A 382 0.98 5.05 26.95
C THR A 382 -0.19 5.60 26.14
N PHE A 383 -0.12 5.49 24.81
CA PHE A 383 -1.13 6.05 23.93
C PHE A 383 -2.43 5.25 23.91
N GLN A 384 -2.38 3.92 24.05
CA GLN A 384 -3.59 3.10 24.21
C GLN A 384 -4.31 3.43 25.52
N ARG A 385 -3.58 3.62 26.63
CA ARG A 385 -4.20 4.05 27.89
C ARG A 385 -4.88 5.41 27.73
N LEU A 386 -4.20 6.38 27.12
CA LEU A 386 -4.78 7.69 26.85
C LEU A 386 -6.03 7.60 25.95
N ALA A 387 -5.96 6.82 24.87
CA ALA A 387 -7.07 6.60 23.95
C ALA A 387 -8.25 5.92 24.65
N HIS A 388 -8.01 4.90 25.47
CA HIS A 388 -9.02 4.21 26.26
C HIS A 388 -9.74 5.16 27.21
N THR A 389 -8.97 5.90 28.02
CA THR A 389 -9.50 6.88 28.98
C THR A 389 -10.36 7.94 28.27
N GLY A 390 -9.90 8.44 27.12
CA GLY A 390 -10.68 9.37 26.30
C GLY A 390 -11.96 8.75 25.75
N ARG A 391 -11.89 7.51 25.27
CA ARG A 391 -13.03 6.78 24.70
C ARG A 391 -14.14 6.51 25.72
N ILE A 392 -13.80 6.21 26.97
CA ILE A 392 -14.79 5.98 28.04
C ILE A 392 -15.30 7.29 28.68
N GLY A 393 -14.75 8.44 28.30
CA GLY A 393 -15.18 9.75 28.81
C GLY A 393 -14.63 10.12 30.19
N ASP A 394 -13.56 9.49 30.67
CA ASP A 394 -12.91 9.85 31.94
C ASP A 394 -12.01 11.08 31.73
N VAL A 395 -12.62 12.26 31.83
CA VAL A 395 -11.96 13.55 31.59
C VAL A 395 -10.82 13.82 32.58
N THR A 396 -10.97 13.39 33.84
CA THR A 396 -10.00 13.66 34.91
C THR A 396 -8.71 12.91 34.64
N GLU A 397 -8.80 11.60 34.38
CA GLU A 397 -7.64 10.78 34.08
C GLU A 397 -7.02 11.16 32.73
N PHE A 398 -7.83 11.50 31.72
CA PHE A 398 -7.32 11.91 30.42
C PHE A 398 -6.42 13.15 30.53
N ARG A 399 -6.88 14.17 31.27
CA ARG A 399 -6.11 15.39 31.54
C ARG A 399 -4.83 15.10 32.32
N ARG A 400 -4.85 14.13 33.23
CA ARG A 400 -3.67 13.72 34.01
C ARG A 400 -2.62 13.03 33.14
N LEU A 401 -3.03 12.19 32.19
CA LEU A 401 -2.13 11.41 31.33
C LEU A 401 -1.57 12.22 30.15
N LEU A 402 -2.32 13.20 29.64
CA LEU A 402 -1.98 13.93 28.42
C LEU A 402 -0.59 14.61 28.42
N PRO A 403 -0.12 15.27 29.51
CA PRO A 403 1.22 15.87 29.52
C PRO A 403 2.34 14.86 29.29
N ALA A 404 2.29 13.70 29.97
CA ALA A 404 3.30 12.65 29.83
C ALA A 404 3.31 12.06 28.41
N ALA A 405 2.13 11.87 27.80
CA ALA A 405 2.05 11.41 26.41
C ALA A 405 2.65 12.42 25.41
N ARG A 406 2.48 13.73 25.64
CA ARG A 406 3.09 14.78 24.80
C ARG A 406 4.61 14.85 24.96
N GLU A 407 5.09 14.69 26.19
CA GLU A 407 6.52 14.60 26.48
C GLU A 407 7.14 13.39 25.79
N LEU A 408 6.50 12.22 25.89
CA LEU A 408 6.94 11.00 25.23
C LEU A 408 6.99 11.14 23.70
N GLN A 409 5.97 11.74 23.08
CA GLN A 409 5.97 12.02 21.64
C GLN A 409 7.16 12.90 21.24
N SER A 410 7.45 13.95 22.02
CA SER A 410 8.56 14.87 21.77
C SER A 410 9.91 14.18 21.94
N LYS A 411 10.01 13.30 22.94
CA LYS A 411 11.21 12.48 23.19
C LYS A 411 11.53 11.57 22.01
N PHE A 412 10.53 10.90 21.42
CA PHE A 412 10.77 10.04 20.24
C PHE A 412 11.38 10.82 19.07
N LEU A 413 10.86 12.02 18.78
CA LEU A 413 11.43 12.86 17.73
C LEU A 413 12.89 13.23 18.03
N GLN A 414 13.19 13.64 19.27
CA GLN A 414 14.55 13.97 19.66
C GLN A 414 15.50 12.76 19.61
N ASP A 415 15.05 11.59 20.05
CA ASP A 415 15.84 10.36 20.03
C ASP A 415 16.18 9.92 18.62
N VAL A 416 15.21 9.98 17.70
CA VAL A 416 15.43 9.67 16.28
C VAL A 416 16.36 10.70 15.63
N LYS A 417 16.12 12.00 15.85
CA LYS A 417 16.98 13.07 15.31
C LYS A 417 18.43 12.99 15.78
N SER A 418 18.64 12.65 17.05
CA SER A 418 19.97 12.53 17.66
C SER A 418 20.64 11.17 17.40
N GLY A 419 19.95 10.24 16.74
CA GLY A 419 20.45 8.88 16.50
C GLY A 419 20.49 7.99 17.75
N ARG A 420 19.86 8.41 18.86
CA ARG A 420 19.72 7.58 20.07
C ARG A 420 18.76 6.40 19.87
N ALA A 421 17.83 6.51 18.92
CA ALA A 421 16.95 5.44 18.50
C ALA A 421 16.78 5.45 16.97
N GLY A 422 16.69 4.27 16.35
CA GLY A 422 16.21 4.12 14.99
C GLY A 422 14.68 4.19 14.90
N LEU A 423 14.16 4.50 13.71
CA LEU A 423 12.72 4.44 13.40
C LEU A 423 12.14 3.03 13.52
N ASP A 424 13.00 2.02 13.55
CA ASP A 424 12.73 0.59 13.59
C ASP A 424 13.15 -0.09 14.92
N SER A 425 13.50 0.71 15.94
CA SER A 425 14.05 0.20 17.21
C SER A 425 13.13 -0.80 17.94
N ASN A 426 11.82 -0.75 17.69
CA ASN A 426 10.83 -1.66 18.25
C ASN A 426 10.23 -2.56 17.17
N LEU A 427 11.06 -3.20 16.34
CA LEU A 427 10.65 -4.30 15.47
C LEU A 427 11.35 -5.61 15.86
N GLY A 428 10.60 -6.71 15.77
CA GLY A 428 11.14 -8.07 15.90
C GLY A 428 11.57 -8.66 14.55
N PRO A 429 12.21 -9.84 14.56
CA PRO A 429 12.40 -10.61 13.33
C PRO A 429 11.05 -11.10 12.79
N GLU A 430 11.01 -11.39 11.50
CA GLU A 430 9.87 -12.09 10.92
C GLU A 430 9.98 -13.60 11.15
N LEU A 431 8.94 -14.19 11.71
CA LEU A 431 8.88 -15.62 12.03
C LEU A 431 7.75 -16.28 11.23
N TRP A 432 7.99 -16.42 9.92
CA TRP A 432 7.03 -16.97 8.97
C TRP A 432 6.86 -18.49 9.08
N LEU A 433 5.61 -18.92 8.94
CA LEU A 433 5.17 -20.31 9.00
C LEU A 433 4.31 -20.62 7.78
N LEU A 434 4.55 -21.77 7.16
CA LEU A 434 3.72 -22.31 6.08
C LEU A 434 2.76 -23.38 6.63
N HIS A 435 1.47 -23.08 6.71
CA HIS A 435 0.45 -24.03 7.12
C HIS A 435 -0.18 -24.72 5.89
N SER A 436 0.37 -25.86 5.50
CA SER A 436 -0.09 -26.62 4.30
C SER A 436 -1.54 -27.10 4.38
N ASP A 437 -1.98 -27.48 5.58
CA ASP A 437 -3.28 -28.13 5.78
C ASP A 437 -4.42 -27.11 5.91
N PHE A 438 -4.12 -25.85 6.27
CA PHE A 438 -5.08 -24.78 6.29
C PHE A 438 -5.01 -24.00 4.98
N LYS A 439 -5.96 -24.25 4.08
CA LYS A 439 -6.02 -23.60 2.77
C LYS A 439 -6.99 -22.45 2.78
N ILE A 440 -6.60 -21.36 2.12
CA ILE A 440 -7.41 -20.17 1.93
C ILE A 440 -7.79 -19.99 0.46
N ALA A 441 -8.85 -19.20 0.23
CA ALA A 441 -9.22 -18.73 -1.09
C ALA A 441 -8.27 -17.59 -1.51
N GLN A 442 -8.05 -17.45 -2.83
CA GLN A 442 -7.24 -16.35 -3.37
C GLN A 442 -7.94 -14.99 -3.22
N ALA A 443 -9.27 -14.99 -3.26
CA ALA A 443 -10.10 -13.82 -3.00
C ALA A 443 -11.41 -14.25 -2.34
N VAL A 444 -12.05 -13.31 -1.65
CA VAL A 444 -13.31 -13.52 -0.90
C VAL A 444 -14.49 -14.03 -1.74
N TRP A 445 -14.52 -13.78 -3.05
CA TRP A 445 -15.54 -14.29 -3.96
C TRP A 445 -15.21 -15.67 -4.55
N VAL A 446 -14.00 -16.18 -4.34
CA VAL A 446 -13.56 -17.50 -4.81
C VAL A 446 -14.00 -18.57 -3.79
N ARG A 447 -14.78 -19.54 -4.24
CA ARG A 447 -15.28 -20.63 -3.37
C ARG A 447 -14.22 -21.67 -3.02
N GLU A 448 -13.30 -21.93 -3.94
CA GLU A 448 -12.28 -22.96 -3.78
C GLU A 448 -11.08 -22.46 -2.96
N ARG A 449 -10.69 -23.25 -1.95
CA ARG A 449 -9.55 -22.95 -1.06
C ARG A 449 -8.35 -23.78 -1.51
N LYS A 450 -7.46 -23.17 -2.30
CA LYS A 450 -6.29 -23.85 -2.89
C LYS A 450 -4.96 -23.32 -2.39
N VAL A 451 -4.92 -22.11 -1.84
CA VAL A 451 -3.69 -21.42 -1.46
C VAL A 451 -3.29 -21.86 -0.04
N PRO A 452 -2.09 -22.43 0.17
CA PRO A 452 -1.62 -22.73 1.52
C PRO A 452 -1.44 -21.45 2.33
N PHE A 453 -1.93 -21.43 3.56
CA PHE A 453 -1.87 -20.25 4.42
C PHE A 453 -0.46 -20.00 4.96
N THR A 454 -0.05 -18.73 4.97
CA THR A 454 1.18 -18.30 5.65
C THR A 454 0.85 -17.28 6.73
N LEU A 455 1.54 -17.38 7.87
CA LEU A 455 1.43 -16.41 8.95
C LEU A 455 2.79 -16.13 9.58
N ASN A 456 2.97 -14.92 10.09
CA ASN A 456 4.14 -14.53 10.88
C ASN A 456 3.75 -14.46 12.35
N LEU A 457 4.43 -15.19 13.23
CA LEU A 457 4.10 -15.25 14.65
C LEU A 457 4.11 -13.90 15.37
N ASN A 458 4.89 -12.93 14.88
CA ASN A 458 4.96 -11.60 15.48
C ASN A 458 3.87 -10.65 14.98
N THR A 459 3.12 -11.01 13.93
CA THR A 459 2.02 -10.20 13.39
C THR A 459 0.66 -10.90 13.41
N ALA A 460 0.63 -12.23 13.54
CA ALA A 460 -0.59 -13.04 13.46
C ALA A 460 -1.64 -12.60 14.48
N THR A 461 -2.89 -12.44 14.04
CA THR A 461 -4.03 -12.17 14.93
C THR A 461 -4.41 -13.41 15.74
N GLU A 462 -5.25 -13.25 16.76
CA GLU A 462 -5.79 -14.37 17.52
C GLU A 462 -6.53 -15.36 16.63
N ALA A 463 -7.33 -14.88 15.67
CA ALA A 463 -8.04 -15.73 14.70
C ALA A 463 -7.07 -16.55 13.84
N GLU A 464 -5.97 -15.94 13.39
CA GLU A 464 -4.93 -16.61 12.61
C GLU A 464 -4.17 -17.64 13.45
N LEU A 465 -3.86 -17.33 14.72
CA LEU A 465 -3.21 -18.27 15.63
C LEU A 465 -4.11 -19.48 15.94
N MET A 466 -5.42 -19.29 16.04
CA MET A 466 -6.40 -20.38 16.24
C MET A 466 -6.49 -21.35 15.05
N THR A 467 -5.92 -21.01 13.89
CA THR A 467 -5.78 -21.98 12.79
C THR A 467 -4.78 -23.08 13.12
N LEU A 468 -3.79 -22.79 13.98
CA LEU A 468 -2.72 -23.72 14.33
C LEU A 468 -3.22 -24.95 15.12
N PRO A 469 -2.56 -26.12 14.98
CA PRO A 469 -2.94 -27.33 15.71
C PRO A 469 -2.88 -27.16 17.23
N GLY A 470 -4.00 -27.42 17.92
CA GLY A 470 -4.05 -27.36 19.39
C GLY A 470 -4.03 -25.95 19.99
N VAL A 471 -4.14 -24.89 19.19
CA VAL A 471 -4.28 -23.51 19.68
C VAL A 471 -5.76 -23.15 19.77
N ASP A 472 -6.22 -22.88 20.98
CA ASP A 472 -7.53 -22.28 21.24
C ASP A 472 -7.41 -20.77 21.46
N LEU A 473 -8.54 -20.10 21.71
CA LEU A 473 -8.55 -18.66 21.96
C LEU A 473 -7.72 -18.26 23.20
N ALA A 474 -7.69 -19.08 24.25
CA ALA A 474 -6.95 -18.78 25.47
C ALA A 474 -5.44 -18.80 25.21
N VAL A 475 -4.94 -19.80 24.49
CA VAL A 475 -3.54 -19.89 24.05
C VAL A 475 -3.21 -18.75 23.09
N ALA A 476 -4.07 -18.49 22.10
CA ALA A 476 -3.86 -17.41 21.12
C ALA A 476 -3.71 -16.04 21.81
N ARG A 477 -4.60 -15.71 22.77
CA ARG A 477 -4.50 -14.49 23.57
C ARG A 477 -3.22 -14.41 24.38
N ARG A 478 -2.77 -15.52 24.97
CA ARG A 478 -1.49 -15.55 25.71
C ARG A 478 -0.29 -15.31 24.80
N ILE A 479 -0.29 -15.86 23.59
CA ILE A 479 0.77 -15.60 22.58
C ILE A 479 0.81 -14.11 22.21
N VAL A 480 -0.35 -13.51 21.89
CA VAL A 480 -0.44 -12.08 21.55
C VAL A 480 -0.01 -11.20 22.73
N ALA A 481 -0.49 -11.52 23.94
CA ALA A 481 -0.13 -10.78 25.15
C ALA A 481 1.37 -10.88 25.45
N ALA A 482 1.99 -12.04 25.25
CA ALA A 482 3.43 -12.24 25.45
C ALA A 482 4.24 -11.32 24.52
N ARG A 483 4.00 -11.34 23.21
CA ARG A 483 4.75 -10.46 22.28
C ARG A 483 4.50 -8.97 22.50
N ASN A 484 3.32 -8.60 22.99
CA ASN A 484 2.96 -7.20 23.26
C ASN A 484 3.50 -6.68 24.60
N SER A 485 3.78 -7.55 25.58
CA SER A 485 4.24 -7.13 26.92
C SER A 485 5.72 -7.44 27.18
N GLN A 486 6.27 -8.51 26.61
CA GLN A 486 7.65 -8.96 26.83
C GLN A 486 8.58 -8.63 25.65
N GLY A 487 8.02 -8.06 24.57
CA GLY A 487 8.72 -7.82 23.32
C GLY A 487 8.54 -8.95 22.31
N PHE A 488 8.92 -8.71 21.06
CA PHE A 488 8.74 -9.66 19.97
C PHE A 488 9.53 -10.96 20.18
N PHE A 489 8.96 -12.07 19.72
CA PHE A 489 9.65 -13.35 19.68
C PHE A 489 10.84 -13.24 18.72
N ARG A 490 12.01 -13.70 19.17
CA ARG A 490 13.25 -13.77 18.38
C ARG A 490 13.41 -15.10 17.67
N SER A 491 12.80 -16.16 18.21
CA SER A 491 12.79 -17.50 17.65
C SER A 491 11.48 -18.22 17.97
N LEU A 492 11.25 -19.37 17.32
CA LEU A 492 10.12 -20.24 17.68
C LEU A 492 10.22 -20.72 19.14
N ASP A 493 11.44 -20.95 19.63
CA ASP A 493 11.64 -21.51 20.97
C ASP A 493 11.15 -20.59 22.08
N ASP A 494 11.04 -19.28 21.82
CA ASP A 494 10.50 -18.31 22.77
C ASP A 494 9.01 -18.58 23.10
N LEU A 495 8.26 -19.24 22.21
CA LEU A 495 6.88 -19.66 22.47
C LEU A 495 6.77 -20.68 23.61
N ARG A 496 7.83 -21.41 23.96
CA ARG A 496 7.82 -22.34 25.10
C ARG A 496 7.64 -21.63 26.44
N GLN A 497 7.92 -20.33 26.50
CA GLN A 497 7.73 -19.51 27.70
C GLN A 497 6.27 -19.07 27.86
N VAL A 498 5.44 -19.25 26.83
CA VAL A 498 4.01 -18.90 26.88
C VAL A 498 3.24 -20.07 27.52
N GLU A 499 2.60 -19.78 28.65
CA GLU A 499 1.81 -20.76 29.38
C GLU A 499 0.74 -21.42 28.49
N GLY A 500 0.55 -22.73 28.63
CA GLY A 500 -0.49 -23.48 27.93
C GLY A 500 -0.22 -23.72 26.44
N VAL A 501 0.96 -23.34 25.91
CA VAL A 501 1.39 -23.80 24.58
C VAL A 501 1.60 -25.32 24.59
N PRO A 502 0.88 -26.09 23.76
CA PRO A 502 1.01 -27.54 23.75
C PRO A 502 2.39 -27.99 23.25
N ALA A 503 3.01 -28.98 23.92
CA ALA A 503 4.28 -29.54 23.45
C ALA A 503 4.25 -30.05 21.99
N PRO A 504 3.16 -30.69 21.50
CA PRO A 504 3.06 -31.06 20.09
C PRO A 504 3.09 -29.88 19.12
N LEU A 505 2.59 -28.71 19.52
CA LEU A 505 2.55 -27.51 18.67
C LEU A 505 3.97 -27.11 18.23
N MET A 506 4.95 -27.17 19.15
CA MET A 506 6.33 -26.78 18.84
C MET A 506 6.93 -27.57 17.68
N ARG A 507 6.64 -28.88 17.59
CA ARG A 507 7.09 -29.72 16.46
C ARG A 507 6.43 -29.29 15.15
N SER A 508 5.13 -29.00 15.18
CA SER A 508 4.41 -28.49 14.01
C SER A 508 4.97 -27.15 13.54
N LEU A 509 5.24 -26.23 14.46
CA LEU A 509 5.80 -24.91 14.12
C LEU A 509 7.18 -25.01 13.47
N GLN A 510 8.04 -25.90 13.97
CA GLN A 510 9.36 -26.16 13.36
C GLN A 510 9.21 -26.68 11.92
N ALA A 511 8.36 -27.68 11.71
CA ALA A 511 8.09 -28.22 10.38
C ALA A 511 7.49 -27.16 9.42
N MET A 512 6.56 -26.32 9.90
CA MET A 512 5.97 -25.22 9.13
C MET A 512 7.01 -24.14 8.78
N SER A 513 7.97 -23.86 9.67
CA SER A 513 9.06 -22.91 9.41
C SER A 513 10.08 -23.45 8.42
N GLU A 514 10.41 -24.74 8.48
CA GLU A 514 11.27 -25.41 7.49
C GLU A 514 10.60 -25.42 6.11
N SER A 515 9.31 -25.76 6.06
CA SER A 515 8.53 -25.73 4.81
C SER A 515 8.45 -24.31 4.24
N MET A 516 8.36 -23.28 5.10
CA MET A 516 8.39 -21.89 4.66
C MET A 516 9.72 -21.51 4.02
N LYS A 517 10.85 -21.96 4.59
CA LYS A 517 12.19 -21.72 4.00
C LYS A 517 12.32 -22.38 2.63
N GLN A 518 11.88 -23.63 2.51
CA GLN A 518 11.90 -24.38 1.25
C GLN A 518 10.96 -23.82 0.19
N ALA A 519 9.92 -23.08 0.58
CA ALA A 519 8.97 -22.46 -0.35
C ALA A 519 9.39 -21.04 -0.80
N GLY A 520 10.39 -20.45 -0.14
CA GLY A 520 10.98 -19.15 -0.49
C GLY A 520 12.39 -19.24 -1.09
N GLU A 521 12.95 -20.45 -1.16
CA GLU A 521 14.02 -20.87 -2.08
C GLU A 521 13.39 -21.37 -3.38
#